data_AF-A0A2E3DG04-F1
#
_entry.id   AF-A0A2E3DG04-F1
#
_cell.length_a   1.000
_cell.length_b   1.000
_cell.length_c   1.000
_cell.angle_alpha   90.00
_cell.angle_beta   90.00
_cell.angle_gamma   90.00
#
_symmetry.space_group_name_H-M   'P 1'
#
loop_
_entity.id
_entity.type
_entity.pdbx_description
1 polymer ?
#
loop_
_entity_poly.entity_id
_entity_poly.type
_entity_poly.pdbx_seq_one_letter_code
_entity_poly.pdbx_strand_id
1 'polypeptide(L)'
;MKLLQWTWLLLVLGSAQVDADTLRWQWVAGDVYEIKLRSTTDIAVTAEDQELIYKNEIVVIGQWTVVELSSAGVARLNWQVSRVQVNPQAKKDDQLIMVDTEVVAETQQQKTLQATLQGLLQKRFELLVNNTARLIEIKEFRQNSAASGNTPPDNPVDSKKVRLPQVFNSQGVARAFKHVFVQFPSTVVNVGDAWRPTQQLNTSGSGDMTVYRYLGSDGQKPQIKFSSNIQFSDPDQPQIDVKTKQQQGSIFINVAERFVEKVVVKLELETVTNDDGQQIHVNHTESNVIELKKLLR
;
A
#
# COMPACT_ATOMS: atom_id res chain seq x y z
N MET A 1 -76.59 12.53 14.21
CA MET A 1 -75.55 13.17 13.36
C MET A 1 -74.46 13.72 14.25
N LYS A 2 -73.18 13.60 13.81
CA LYS A 2 -71.90 13.85 14.50
C LYS A 2 -71.36 12.63 15.26
N LEU A 3 -70.11 12.19 15.09
CA LEU A 3 -69.07 12.44 14.09
C LEU A 3 -68.03 11.31 14.33
N LEU A 4 -67.64 10.56 13.29
CA LEU A 4 -66.57 9.57 13.37
C LEU A 4 -65.27 10.25 13.81
N GLN A 5 -64.67 9.81 14.92
CA GLN A 5 -63.29 10.13 15.26
C GLN A 5 -62.35 9.33 14.36
N TRP A 6 -61.67 10.03 13.44
CA TRP A 6 -60.54 9.50 12.71
C TRP A 6 -59.28 9.83 13.50
N THR A 7 -58.69 8.82 14.14
CA THR A 7 -57.38 8.91 14.79
C THR A 7 -56.32 8.94 13.68
N TRP A 8 -55.69 10.10 13.49
CA TRP A 8 -54.49 10.21 12.66
C TRP A 8 -53.34 9.52 13.39
N LEU A 9 -52.93 8.36 12.89
CA LEU A 9 -51.68 7.72 13.27
C LEU A 9 -50.55 8.52 12.61
N LEU A 10 -49.91 9.41 13.37
CA LEU A 10 -48.65 10.04 12.96
C LEU A 10 -47.56 8.97 13.02
N LEU A 11 -47.28 8.36 11.86
CA LEU A 11 -46.09 7.58 11.61
C LEU A 11 -44.89 8.52 11.72
N VAL A 12 -44.27 8.58 12.90
CA VAL A 12 -42.94 9.15 13.04
C VAL A 12 -41.98 8.17 12.36
N LEU A 13 -41.75 8.38 11.06
CA LEU A 13 -40.57 7.87 10.39
C LEU A 13 -39.38 8.53 11.10
N GLY A 14 -38.81 7.83 12.08
CA GLY A 14 -37.52 8.18 12.64
C GLY A 14 -36.55 8.25 11.47
N SER A 15 -36.14 9.46 11.12
CA SER A 15 -35.03 9.69 10.22
C SER A 15 -33.83 8.96 10.83
N ALA A 16 -33.43 7.84 10.21
CA ALA A 16 -32.14 7.23 10.49
C ALA A 16 -31.12 8.36 10.40
N GLN A 17 -30.47 8.66 11.52
CA GLN A 17 -29.48 9.72 11.61
C GLN A 17 -28.36 9.31 10.66
N VAL A 18 -28.31 9.95 9.49
CA VAL A 18 -27.28 9.69 8.49
C VAL A 18 -25.98 10.19 9.11
N ASP A 19 -25.15 9.27 9.60
CA ASP A 19 -23.86 9.60 10.20
C ASP A 19 -22.99 10.30 9.14
N ALA A 20 -22.83 11.60 9.34
CA ALA A 20 -22.07 12.48 8.48
C ALA A 20 -20.75 12.79 9.20
N ASP A 21 -19.62 12.48 8.55
CA ASP A 21 -18.30 12.54 9.17
C ASP A 21 -17.37 13.53 8.47
N THR A 22 -16.43 14.11 9.20
CA THR A 22 -15.30 14.82 8.60
C THR A 22 -14.05 13.97 8.69
N LEU A 23 -13.70 13.32 7.58
CA LEU A 23 -12.53 12.45 7.51
C LEU A 23 -11.25 13.28 7.37
N ARG A 24 -10.33 13.11 8.32
CA ARG A 24 -9.01 13.75 8.32
C ARG A 24 -8.04 12.97 9.18
N TRP A 25 -6.75 13.10 8.86
CA TRP A 25 -5.71 12.73 9.81
C TRP A 25 -5.58 13.80 10.88
N GLN A 26 -5.48 13.38 12.14
CA GLN A 26 -5.09 14.24 13.25
C GLN A 26 -3.62 14.01 13.58
N TRP A 27 -2.76 14.86 13.02
CA TRP A 27 -1.33 14.81 13.28
C TRP A 27 -0.99 15.47 14.60
N VAL A 28 -0.17 14.80 15.42
CA VAL A 28 0.45 15.38 16.61
C VAL A 28 1.95 15.21 16.51
N ALA A 29 2.69 16.31 16.65
CA ALA A 29 4.15 16.28 16.61
C ALA A 29 4.68 15.37 17.73
N GLY A 30 5.60 14.49 17.36
CA GLY A 30 6.17 13.49 18.24
C GLY A 30 5.42 12.16 18.28
N ASP A 31 4.24 12.04 17.65
CA ASP A 31 3.58 10.74 17.49
C ASP A 31 4.48 9.77 16.71
N VAL A 32 4.45 8.51 17.12
CA VAL A 32 5.15 7.41 16.46
C VAL A 32 4.13 6.34 16.07
N TYR A 33 4.23 5.85 14.83
CA TYR A 33 3.40 4.78 14.30
C TYR A 33 4.29 3.64 13.87
N GLU A 34 4.06 2.45 14.43
CA GLU A 34 4.58 1.23 13.85
C GLU A 34 3.79 0.90 12.58
N ILE A 35 4.50 0.53 11.52
CA ILE A 35 3.91 0.17 10.25
C ILE A 35 4.35 -1.23 9.89
N LYS A 36 3.37 -2.04 9.54
CA LYS A 36 3.59 -3.37 8.99
C LYS A 36 2.93 -3.46 7.62
N LEU A 37 3.75 -3.60 6.59
CA LEU A 37 3.30 -3.90 5.23
C LEU A 37 3.53 -5.39 4.97
N ARG A 38 2.47 -6.10 4.58
CA ARG A 38 2.54 -7.46 4.08
C ARG A 38 2.03 -7.46 2.64
N SER A 39 2.85 -7.93 1.71
CA SER A 39 2.48 -8.16 0.32
C SER A 39 2.55 -9.65 0.05
N THR A 40 1.47 -10.22 -0.47
CA THR A 40 1.42 -11.61 -0.93
C THR A 40 1.15 -11.60 -2.41
N THR A 41 2.01 -12.26 -3.18
CA THR A 41 1.93 -12.35 -4.64
C THR A 41 1.77 -13.82 -5.03
N ASP A 42 0.85 -14.09 -5.93
CA ASP A 42 0.66 -15.39 -6.58
C ASP A 42 0.57 -15.16 -8.09
N ILE A 43 1.51 -15.75 -8.83
CA ILE A 43 1.59 -15.67 -10.28
C ILE A 43 1.58 -17.10 -10.81
N ALA A 44 0.57 -17.43 -11.60
CA ALA A 44 0.53 -18.65 -12.39
C ALA A 44 0.71 -18.30 -13.86
N VAL A 45 1.71 -18.92 -14.50
CA VAL A 45 1.95 -18.83 -15.94
C VAL A 45 1.63 -20.19 -16.53
N THR A 46 0.71 -20.23 -17.47
CA THR A 46 0.29 -21.44 -18.16
C THR A 46 0.57 -21.31 -19.65
N ALA A 47 1.30 -22.25 -20.21
CA ALA A 47 1.56 -22.36 -21.64
C ALA A 47 1.37 -23.82 -22.05
N GLU A 48 0.46 -24.07 -22.99
CA GLU A 48 -0.01 -25.42 -23.33
C GLU A 48 -0.46 -26.20 -22.06
N ASP A 49 0.28 -27.24 -21.67
CA ASP A 49 0.01 -28.11 -20.51
C ASP A 49 1.01 -27.90 -19.36
N GLN A 50 1.89 -26.90 -19.44
CA GLN A 50 2.85 -26.56 -18.39
C GLN A 50 2.33 -25.40 -17.54
N GLU A 51 2.36 -25.57 -16.22
CA GLU A 51 2.02 -24.53 -15.26
C GLU A 51 3.23 -24.21 -14.37
N LEU A 52 3.66 -22.95 -14.40
CA LEU A 52 4.65 -22.41 -13.49
C LEU A 52 3.95 -21.53 -12.46
N ILE A 53 4.07 -21.90 -11.19
CA ILE A 53 3.47 -21.17 -10.07
C ILE A 53 4.58 -20.50 -9.26
N TYR A 54 4.50 -19.19 -9.12
CA TYR A 54 5.34 -18.40 -8.24
C TYR A 54 4.48 -17.80 -7.13
N LYS A 55 4.80 -18.12 -5.87
CA LYS A 55 4.19 -17.48 -4.71
C LYS A 55 5.26 -16.84 -3.85
N ASN A 56 4.97 -15.65 -3.34
CA ASN A 56 5.88 -14.93 -2.48
C ASN A 56 5.12 -14.13 -1.44
N GLU A 57 5.70 -14.02 -0.25
CA GLU A 57 5.28 -13.08 0.76
C GLU A 57 6.44 -12.16 1.13
N ILE A 58 6.21 -10.86 1.09
CA ILE A 58 7.14 -9.85 1.58
C ILE A 58 6.53 -9.17 2.79
N VAL A 59 7.28 -9.10 3.89
CA VAL A 59 6.89 -8.34 5.08
C VAL A 59 7.90 -7.23 5.30
N VAL A 60 7.43 -5.99 5.37
CA VAL A 60 8.24 -4.81 5.69
C VAL A 60 7.70 -4.22 6.98
N ILE A 61 8.58 -4.06 7.98
CA ILE A 61 8.27 -3.40 9.25
C ILE A 61 9.12 -2.13 9.34
N GLY A 62 8.50 -1.06 9.80
CA GLY A 62 9.20 0.19 10.08
C GLY A 62 8.37 1.13 10.92
N GLN A 63 8.83 2.37 11.01
CA GLN A 63 8.19 3.39 11.85
C GLN A 63 8.04 4.72 11.13
N TRP A 64 6.86 5.35 11.30
CA TRP A 64 6.68 6.77 11.07
C TRP A 64 6.84 7.54 12.36
N THR A 65 7.60 8.63 12.30
CA THR A 65 7.64 9.64 13.36
C THR A 65 7.17 10.97 12.81
N VAL A 66 6.13 11.55 13.41
CA VAL A 66 5.72 12.93 13.12
C VAL A 66 6.74 13.86 13.74
N VAL A 67 7.55 14.54 12.92
CA VAL A 67 8.58 15.46 13.44
C VAL A 67 8.00 16.79 13.82
N GLU A 68 7.25 17.38 12.90
CA GLU A 68 6.68 18.70 13.09
C GLU A 68 5.38 18.84 12.31
N LEU A 69 4.62 19.86 12.69
CA LEU A 69 3.43 20.31 12.00
C LEU A 69 3.62 21.80 11.69
N SER A 70 3.50 22.17 10.43
CA SER A 70 3.56 23.58 10.03
C SER A 70 2.29 24.33 10.43
N SER A 71 2.35 25.67 10.45
CA SER A 71 1.16 26.51 10.68
C SER A 71 0.05 26.33 9.64
N ALA A 72 0.39 25.82 8.45
CA ALA A 72 -0.56 25.48 7.39
C ALA A 72 -1.18 24.07 7.56
N GLY A 73 -0.85 23.35 8.64
CA GLY A 73 -1.34 21.99 8.89
C GLY A 73 -0.67 20.92 8.02
N VAL A 74 0.55 21.17 7.54
CA VAL A 74 1.36 20.17 6.82
C VAL A 74 2.24 19.45 7.83
N ALA A 75 2.06 18.14 7.95
CA ALA A 75 2.85 17.27 8.79
C ALA A 75 4.10 16.79 8.05
N ARG A 76 5.24 16.82 8.74
CA ARG A 76 6.49 16.23 8.27
C ARG A 76 6.73 14.92 9.00
N LEU A 77 6.68 13.82 8.25
CA LEU A 77 6.88 12.46 8.76
C LEU A 77 8.26 11.97 8.36
N ASN A 78 8.90 11.19 9.24
CA ASN A 78 10.04 10.38 8.86
C ASN A 78 9.68 8.91 8.86
N TRP A 79 9.97 8.24 7.75
CA TRP A 79 9.85 6.80 7.56
C TRP A 79 11.21 6.14 7.61
N GLN A 80 11.32 5.11 8.43
CA GLN A 80 12.49 4.24 8.50
C GLN A 80 12.03 2.79 8.57
N VAL A 81 12.65 1.95 7.75
CA VAL A 81 12.43 0.50 7.75
C VAL A 81 13.36 -0.14 8.77
N SER A 82 12.84 -1.01 9.62
CA SER A 82 13.62 -1.76 10.61
C SER A 82 13.82 -3.23 10.24
N ARG A 83 12.86 -3.84 9.51
CA ARG A 83 12.93 -5.25 9.12
C ARG A 83 12.32 -5.48 7.75
N VAL A 84 12.94 -6.38 6.98
CA VAL A 84 12.37 -6.93 5.76
C VAL A 84 12.46 -8.45 5.81
N GLN A 85 11.35 -9.12 5.51
CA GLN A 85 11.27 -10.55 5.30
C GLN A 85 10.85 -10.81 3.86
N VAL A 86 11.48 -11.80 3.24
CA VAL A 86 11.13 -12.33 1.93
C VAL A 86 10.95 -13.84 2.10
N ASN A 87 9.70 -14.27 1.97
CA ASN A 87 9.23 -15.61 2.24
C ASN A 87 8.65 -16.18 0.94
N PRO A 88 9.50 -16.64 0.01
CA PRO A 88 9.02 -17.32 -1.18
C PRO A 88 8.33 -18.63 -0.78
N GLN A 89 7.17 -18.91 -1.38
CA GLN A 89 6.45 -20.16 -1.22
C GLN A 89 6.59 -20.96 -2.53
N ALA A 90 7.40 -22.02 -2.53
CA ALA A 90 7.39 -23.00 -3.62
C ALA A 90 7.10 -24.41 -3.12
N LYS A 91 6.67 -25.26 -4.06
CA LYS A 91 6.57 -26.70 -3.89
C LYS A 91 7.96 -27.27 -3.54
N LYS A 92 7.96 -28.37 -2.79
CA LYS A 92 9.03 -29.01 -2.00
C LYS A 92 10.47 -29.09 -2.56
N ASP A 93 10.74 -28.79 -3.83
CA ASP A 93 12.00 -29.14 -4.49
C ASP A 93 12.81 -27.94 -5.05
N ASP A 94 12.29 -26.71 -4.99
CA ASP A 94 13.05 -25.52 -5.42
C ASP A 94 13.79 -24.86 -4.25
N GLN A 95 15.07 -24.56 -4.47
CA GLN A 95 15.96 -23.83 -3.55
C GLN A 95 15.56 -22.34 -3.44
N LEU A 96 14.32 -22.06 -3.03
CA LEU A 96 13.90 -20.69 -2.78
C LEU A 96 14.47 -20.20 -1.44
N ILE A 97 15.14 -19.06 -1.50
CA ILE A 97 15.88 -18.51 -0.37
C ILE A 97 14.93 -17.66 0.47
N MET A 98 14.58 -18.16 1.65
CA MET A 98 13.98 -17.33 2.68
C MET A 98 15.02 -16.40 3.31
N VAL A 99 14.67 -15.12 3.46
CA VAL A 99 15.52 -14.13 4.13
C VAL A 99 14.71 -13.28 5.08
N ASP A 100 15.27 -13.07 6.27
CA ASP A 100 14.79 -12.13 7.26
C ASP A 100 15.98 -11.31 7.74
N THR A 101 15.89 -9.98 7.65
CA THR A 101 17.00 -9.10 8.03
C THR A 101 17.37 -9.16 9.51
N GLU A 102 16.47 -9.64 10.38
CA GLU A 102 16.72 -9.82 11.82
C GLU A 102 17.22 -11.22 12.19
N VAL A 103 17.26 -12.17 11.24
CA VAL A 103 17.74 -13.54 11.48
C VAL A 103 19.14 -13.70 10.88
N VAL A 104 19.99 -14.48 11.54
CA VAL A 104 21.34 -14.78 11.04
C VAL A 104 21.23 -15.66 9.79
N ALA A 105 21.80 -15.22 8.68
CA ALA A 105 21.86 -16.01 7.45
C ALA A 105 22.75 -17.25 7.60
N GLU A 106 22.21 -18.41 7.22
CA GLU A 106 22.87 -19.71 7.29
C GLU A 106 23.63 -20.04 6.00
N THR A 107 23.11 -19.60 4.85
CA THR A 107 23.72 -19.84 3.53
C THR A 107 24.41 -18.59 2.97
N GLN A 108 25.38 -18.78 2.07
CA GLN A 108 26.04 -17.65 1.41
C GLN A 108 25.07 -16.80 0.60
N GLN A 109 24.06 -17.42 -0.01
CA GLN A 109 23.05 -16.71 -0.79
C GLN A 109 22.13 -15.87 0.12
N GLN A 110 21.74 -16.39 1.29
CA GLN A 110 21.03 -15.61 2.31
C GLN A 110 21.86 -14.42 2.77
N LYS A 111 23.17 -14.60 3.01
CA LYS A 111 24.07 -13.50 3.42
C LYS A 111 24.12 -12.40 2.37
N THR A 112 24.25 -12.75 1.09
CA THR A 112 24.26 -11.77 -0.02
C THR A 112 22.95 -11.00 -0.11
N LEU A 113 21.81 -11.69 -0.03
CA LEU A 113 20.51 -11.04 -0.08
C LEU A 113 20.26 -10.18 1.16
N GLN A 114 20.60 -10.65 2.37
CA GLN A 114 20.53 -9.88 3.60
C GLN A 114 21.39 -8.62 3.54
N ALA A 115 22.63 -8.70 3.06
CA ALA A 115 23.51 -7.54 2.90
C ALA A 115 22.89 -6.48 1.96
N THR A 116 22.23 -6.94 0.89
CA THR A 116 21.53 -6.06 -0.06
C THR A 116 20.33 -5.38 0.62
N LEU A 117 19.54 -6.12 1.41
CA LEU A 117 18.40 -5.58 2.16
C LEU A 117 18.83 -4.65 3.31
N GLN A 118 19.97 -4.92 3.97
CA GLN A 118 20.53 -4.07 5.02
C GLN A 118 20.84 -2.66 4.51
N GLY A 119 21.34 -2.52 3.28
CA GLY A 119 21.51 -1.22 2.64
C GLY A 119 20.20 -0.43 2.48
N LEU A 120 19.05 -1.12 2.43
CA LEU A 120 17.73 -0.48 2.38
C LEU A 120 17.24 -0.03 3.75
N LEU A 121 17.58 -0.75 4.82
CA LEU A 121 17.25 -0.37 6.21
C LEU A 121 17.94 0.92 6.65
N GLN A 122 19.06 1.27 6.01
CA GLN A 122 19.79 2.51 6.26
C GLN A 122 19.15 3.74 5.61
N LYS A 123 18.18 3.55 4.70
CA LYS A 123 17.48 4.67 4.07
C LYS A 123 16.45 5.26 5.00
N ARG A 124 16.34 6.58 4.95
CA ARG A 124 15.26 7.34 5.60
C ARG A 124 14.52 8.13 4.56
N PHE A 125 13.21 8.20 4.69
CA PHE A 125 12.37 9.02 3.83
C PHE A 125 11.69 10.09 4.67
N GLU A 126 11.67 11.32 4.18
CA GLU A 126 10.79 12.36 4.70
C GLU A 126 9.56 12.44 3.81
N LEU A 127 8.39 12.47 4.43
CA LEU A 127 7.11 12.59 3.76
C LEU A 127 6.43 13.87 4.24
N LEU A 128 5.99 14.71 3.30
CA LEU A 128 5.17 15.87 3.61
C LEU A 128 3.71 15.57 3.31
N VAL A 129 2.84 15.68 4.31
CA VAL A 129 1.43 15.31 4.21
C VAL A 129 0.56 16.45 4.70
N ASN A 130 -0.43 16.87 3.91
CA ASN A 130 -1.31 17.96 4.33
C ASN A 130 -2.43 17.49 5.27
N ASN A 131 -3.26 18.44 5.71
CA ASN A 131 -4.41 18.22 6.58
C ASN A 131 -5.53 17.34 5.98
N THR A 132 -5.64 17.25 4.65
CA THR A 132 -6.53 16.30 3.96
C THR A 132 -5.91 14.91 3.82
N ALA A 133 -4.77 14.65 4.45
CA ALA A 133 -4.01 13.41 4.31
C ALA A 133 -3.44 13.17 2.90
N ARG A 134 -3.27 14.23 2.11
CA ARG A 134 -2.63 14.15 0.80
C ARG A 134 -1.12 14.19 0.99
N LEU A 135 -0.44 13.21 0.43
CA LEU A 135 1.02 13.22 0.30
C LEU A 135 1.43 14.27 -0.76
N ILE A 136 2.27 15.21 -0.35
CA ILE A 136 2.75 16.33 -1.17
C ILE A 136 4.10 16.00 -1.78
N GLU A 137 5.02 15.49 -0.95
CA GLU A 137 6.41 15.27 -1.32
C GLU A 137 6.99 14.06 -0.58
N ILE A 138 7.95 13.38 -1.22
CA ILE A 138 8.80 12.37 -0.60
C ILE A 138 10.26 12.69 -0.93
N LYS A 139 11.07 12.90 0.11
CA LYS A 139 12.52 13.06 -0.02
C LYS A 139 13.23 11.81 0.48
N GLU A 140 14.12 11.27 -0.33
CA GLU A 140 14.98 10.15 0.05
C GLU A 140 16.28 10.71 0.64
N PHE A 141 16.57 10.35 1.90
CA PHE A 141 17.85 10.62 2.53
C PHE A 141 18.65 9.32 2.58
N ARG A 142 19.81 9.34 1.93
CA ARG A 142 20.82 8.32 2.17
C ARG A 142 21.59 8.72 3.43
N GLN A 143 21.83 7.81 4.36
CA GLN A 143 22.84 8.07 5.37
C GLN A 143 24.19 8.23 4.63
N ASN A 144 24.85 9.38 4.81
CA ASN A 144 26.23 9.54 4.41
C ASN A 144 27.05 8.55 5.23
N SER A 145 27.63 7.55 4.55
CA SER A 145 28.58 6.60 5.13
C SER A 145 29.84 7.34 5.58
N ALA A 146 29.78 7.99 6.73
CA ALA A 146 30.95 8.57 7.42
C ALA A 146 31.35 7.74 8.65
N ALA A 147 30.78 6.54 8.84
CA ALA A 147 31.12 5.65 9.94
C ALA A 147 31.15 4.18 9.49
N SER A 148 32.17 3.82 8.71
CA SER A 148 32.83 2.52 8.83
C SER A 148 34.14 2.58 8.04
N GLY A 149 35.19 3.09 8.69
CA GLY A 149 36.53 2.66 8.35
C GLY A 149 36.64 1.21 8.80
N ASN A 150 36.61 0.28 7.86
CA ASN A 150 37.36 -0.98 7.87
C ASN A 150 37.14 -1.72 6.54
N THR A 151 38.20 -1.65 5.73
CA THR A 151 38.59 -2.59 4.66
C THR A 151 37.66 -2.72 3.44
N PRO A 152 38.12 -2.35 2.23
CA PRO A 152 37.44 -2.74 1.00
C PRO A 152 37.50 -4.27 0.87
N PRO A 153 36.43 -4.96 0.43
CA PRO A 153 36.59 -6.31 -0.06
C PRO A 153 37.40 -6.25 -1.37
N ASP A 154 38.58 -6.83 -1.36
CA ASP A 154 39.31 -7.25 -2.56
C ASP A 154 38.45 -8.26 -3.31
N ASN A 155 37.56 -7.74 -4.17
CA ASN A 155 37.05 -8.33 -5.40
C ASN A 155 35.76 -7.60 -5.78
N PRO A 156 35.72 -6.89 -6.92
CA PRO A 156 34.47 -6.36 -7.45
C PRO A 156 33.69 -7.54 -8.01
N VAL A 157 32.88 -8.19 -7.17
CA VAL A 157 31.86 -9.11 -7.68
C VAL A 157 30.92 -8.26 -8.53
N ASP A 158 30.92 -8.56 -9.82
CA ASP A 158 30.12 -7.95 -10.87
C ASP A 158 28.65 -7.94 -10.42
N SER A 159 28.23 -6.86 -9.76
CA SER A 159 26.92 -6.67 -9.11
C SER A 159 25.86 -6.34 -10.17
N LYS A 160 25.90 -7.08 -11.27
CA LYS A 160 24.85 -7.08 -12.27
C LYS A 160 23.60 -7.71 -11.66
N LYS A 161 22.72 -6.82 -11.20
CA LYS A 161 21.26 -6.96 -11.21
C LYS A 161 20.65 -7.93 -10.20
N VAL A 162 20.92 -7.74 -8.91
CA VAL A 162 19.80 -7.93 -7.95
C VAL A 162 18.96 -6.65 -8.03
N ARG A 163 18.00 -6.62 -8.96
CA ARG A 163 17.01 -5.52 -9.01
C ARG A 163 16.15 -5.65 -7.75
N LEU A 164 16.55 -4.94 -6.70
CA LEU A 164 15.74 -4.81 -5.49
C LEU A 164 14.32 -4.37 -5.89
N PRO A 165 13.27 -4.85 -5.22
CA PRO A 165 11.91 -4.45 -5.53
C PRO A 165 11.83 -2.92 -5.47
N GLN A 166 11.16 -2.30 -6.44
CA GLN A 166 11.10 -0.84 -6.59
C GLN A 166 10.33 -0.11 -5.47
N VAL A 167 10.16 -0.74 -4.30
CA VAL A 167 9.45 -0.22 -3.11
C VAL A 167 10.37 0.59 -2.17
N PHE A 168 11.68 0.66 -2.44
CA PHE A 168 12.67 1.34 -1.58
C PHE A 168 13.35 2.56 -2.22
N ASN A 169 12.60 3.26 -3.08
CA ASN A 169 12.91 4.60 -3.56
C ASN A 169 11.66 5.48 -3.36
N SER A 170 11.76 6.79 -3.58
CA SER A 170 10.62 7.71 -3.37
C SER A 170 9.35 7.29 -4.13
N GLN A 171 9.46 6.80 -5.37
CA GLN A 171 8.30 6.33 -6.15
C GLN A 171 7.68 5.06 -5.54
N GLY A 172 8.53 4.15 -5.06
CA GLY A 172 8.13 2.96 -4.33
C GLY A 172 7.34 3.26 -3.07
N VAL A 173 7.84 4.19 -2.26
CA VAL A 173 7.17 4.67 -1.04
C VAL A 173 5.84 5.33 -1.41
N ALA A 174 5.80 6.16 -2.45
CA ALA A 174 4.55 6.77 -2.94
C ALA A 174 3.51 5.71 -3.34
N ARG A 175 3.92 4.69 -4.08
CA ARG A 175 3.04 3.57 -4.50
C ARG A 175 2.54 2.77 -3.30
N ALA A 176 3.45 2.38 -2.41
CA ALA A 176 3.11 1.58 -1.23
C ALA A 176 2.08 2.28 -0.34
N PHE A 177 2.25 3.59 -0.09
CA PHE A 177 1.37 4.34 0.81
C PHE A 177 0.25 5.13 0.11
N LYS A 178 0.04 4.95 -1.20
CA LYS A 178 -0.98 5.67 -2.00
C LYS A 178 -2.37 5.66 -1.35
N HIS A 179 -2.78 4.51 -0.78
CA HIS A 179 -4.10 4.35 -0.17
C HIS A 179 -4.13 4.66 1.34
N VAL A 180 -2.98 4.88 1.97
CA VAL A 180 -2.91 5.46 3.32
C VAL A 180 -3.10 6.98 3.24
N PHE A 181 -2.51 7.60 2.22
CA PHE A 181 -2.59 9.04 1.95
C PHE A 181 -3.66 9.37 0.88
N VAL A 182 -4.90 9.02 1.20
CA VAL A 182 -6.04 8.93 0.26
C VAL A 182 -6.61 10.27 -0.24
N GLN A 183 -6.14 11.41 0.28
CA GLN A 183 -6.76 12.74 0.11
C GLN A 183 -8.27 12.72 0.41
N PHE A 184 -8.63 12.99 1.66
CA PHE A 184 -10.03 13.11 2.06
C PHE A 184 -10.68 14.38 1.48
N PRO A 185 -12.01 14.36 1.25
CA PRO A 185 -12.77 15.56 0.95
C PRO A 185 -12.62 16.60 2.07
N SER A 186 -12.58 17.89 1.71
CA SER A 186 -12.55 18.99 2.68
C SER A 186 -13.91 19.23 3.34
N THR A 187 -14.98 18.71 2.75
CA THR A 187 -16.35 18.78 3.25
C THR A 187 -16.71 17.54 4.06
N VAL A 188 -17.81 17.63 4.80
CA VAL A 188 -18.44 16.47 5.43
C VAL A 188 -18.79 15.42 4.37
N VAL A 189 -18.62 14.15 4.71
CA VAL A 189 -19.01 12.99 3.89
C VAL A 189 -20.11 12.20 4.59
N ASN A 190 -21.11 11.80 3.82
CA ASN A 190 -22.21 10.95 4.25
C ASN A 190 -21.97 9.51 3.81
N VAL A 191 -22.63 8.57 4.48
CA VAL A 191 -22.64 7.17 4.04
C VAL A 191 -23.12 7.08 2.59
N GLY A 192 -22.34 6.39 1.76
CA GLY A 192 -22.60 6.24 0.33
C GLY A 192 -21.89 7.27 -0.56
N ASP A 193 -21.42 8.39 0.01
CA ASP A 193 -20.70 9.42 -0.73
C ASP A 193 -19.43 8.84 -1.36
N ALA A 194 -19.14 9.29 -2.57
CA ALA A 194 -17.98 8.85 -3.32
C ALA A 194 -17.17 10.05 -3.82
N TRP A 195 -15.85 9.89 -3.84
CA TRP A 195 -14.94 10.92 -4.33
C TRP A 195 -13.78 10.31 -5.12
N ARG A 196 -13.11 11.18 -5.88
CA ARG A 196 -11.88 10.88 -6.61
C ARG A 196 -10.80 11.86 -6.15
N PRO A 197 -9.54 11.44 -6.04
CA PRO A 197 -8.44 12.37 -5.80
C PRO A 197 -8.38 13.40 -6.92
N THR A 198 -8.13 14.66 -6.58
CA THR A 198 -8.08 15.76 -7.56
C THR A 198 -6.80 15.74 -8.40
N GLN A 199 -5.74 15.09 -7.93
CA GLN A 199 -4.46 14.95 -8.63
C GLN A 199 -3.83 13.58 -8.33
N GLN A 200 -3.16 13.00 -9.33
CA GLN A 200 -2.37 11.79 -9.11
C GLN A 200 -1.15 12.11 -8.26
N LEU A 201 -0.87 11.27 -7.26
CA LEU A 201 0.42 11.25 -6.57
C LEU A 201 1.52 10.90 -7.58
N ASN A 202 2.76 11.30 -7.31
CA ASN A 202 3.99 11.12 -8.12
C ASN A 202 4.32 9.65 -8.47
N THR A 203 3.40 8.93 -9.08
CA THR A 203 3.56 7.64 -9.71
C THR A 203 3.62 7.91 -11.19
N SER A 204 4.80 7.79 -11.79
CA SER A 204 4.95 7.69 -13.23
C SER A 204 4.27 6.40 -13.67
N GLY A 205 2.98 6.51 -13.98
CA GLY A 205 2.09 5.41 -14.28
C GLY A 205 0.70 5.99 -14.52
N SER A 206 0.28 5.92 -15.77
CA SER A 206 -0.99 6.40 -16.34
C SER A 206 -2.19 6.40 -15.39
N GLY A 207 -2.95 7.50 -15.40
CA GLY A 207 -4.42 7.48 -15.53
C GLY A 207 -5.27 6.75 -14.49
N ASP A 208 -4.71 6.14 -13.44
CA ASP A 208 -5.45 5.49 -12.36
C ASP A 208 -6.53 6.40 -11.79
N MET A 209 -7.78 6.14 -12.19
CA MET A 209 -8.97 6.76 -11.60
C MET A 209 -9.45 5.88 -10.45
N THR A 210 -8.82 6.03 -9.29
CA THR A 210 -9.34 5.40 -8.07
C THR A 210 -10.59 6.15 -7.62
N VAL A 211 -11.68 5.41 -7.40
CA VAL A 211 -12.91 5.93 -6.78
C VAL A 211 -12.98 5.40 -5.35
N TYR A 212 -13.16 6.29 -4.40
CA TYR A 212 -13.36 5.98 -2.99
C TYR A 212 -14.83 6.16 -2.64
N ARG A 213 -15.37 5.30 -1.78
CA ARG A 213 -16.74 5.37 -1.28
C ARG A 213 -16.77 5.20 0.23
N TYR A 214 -17.37 6.15 0.93
CA TYR A 214 -17.56 6.08 2.37
C TYR A 214 -18.73 5.14 2.71
N LEU A 215 -18.51 4.19 3.61
CA LEU A 215 -19.53 3.24 4.05
C LEU A 215 -20.07 3.53 5.45
N GLY A 216 -19.57 4.56 6.13
CA GLY A 216 -19.91 4.81 7.53
C GLY A 216 -19.25 3.83 8.49
N SER A 217 -19.64 3.91 9.75
CA SER A 217 -19.26 3.01 10.83
C SER A 217 -20.38 2.00 11.07
N ASP A 218 -20.12 0.69 10.92
CA ASP A 218 -21.09 -0.37 11.26
C ASP A 218 -21.10 -0.72 12.77
N GLY A 219 -20.73 0.24 13.62
CA GLY A 219 -20.60 0.03 15.06
C GLY A 219 -19.22 -0.47 15.51
N GLN A 220 -18.28 -0.70 14.59
CA GLN A 220 -16.89 -0.98 14.98
C GLN A 220 -15.90 0.04 14.45
N LYS A 221 -15.84 0.32 13.13
CA LYS A 221 -14.92 1.33 12.55
C LYS A 221 -15.42 1.86 11.20
N PRO A 222 -15.26 3.16 10.90
CA PRO A 222 -15.55 3.68 9.58
C PRO A 222 -14.71 3.01 8.50
N GLN A 223 -15.40 2.59 7.44
CA GLN A 223 -14.80 1.91 6.31
C GLN A 223 -14.94 2.76 5.04
N ILE A 224 -13.88 2.80 4.25
CA ILE A 224 -13.90 3.30 2.88
C ILE A 224 -13.58 2.14 1.96
N LYS A 225 -14.41 1.91 0.95
CA LYS A 225 -14.06 1.00 -0.15
C LYS A 225 -13.49 1.78 -1.31
N PHE A 226 -12.61 1.15 -2.07
CA PHE A 226 -12.12 1.72 -3.31
C PHE A 226 -11.97 0.70 -4.41
N SER A 227 -12.03 1.20 -5.64
CA SER A 227 -11.73 0.45 -6.86
C SER A 227 -10.94 1.35 -7.81
N SER A 228 -9.99 0.77 -8.53
CA SER A 228 -9.22 1.48 -9.55
C SER A 228 -9.05 0.61 -10.79
N ASN A 229 -9.19 1.26 -11.95
CA ASN A 229 -8.79 0.70 -13.22
C ASN A 229 -7.31 1.03 -13.41
N ILE A 230 -6.47 0.01 -13.43
CA ILE A 230 -5.06 0.19 -13.77
C ILE A 230 -5.00 0.45 -15.28
N GLN A 231 -4.14 1.32 -15.76
CA GLN A 231 -3.84 1.48 -17.19
C GLN A 231 -2.42 0.94 -17.48
N PHE A 232 -2.24 0.23 -18.60
CA PHE A 232 -0.91 -0.13 -19.08
C PHE A 232 -0.60 0.83 -20.22
N SER A 233 0.47 1.58 -20.09
CA SER A 233 0.97 2.44 -21.15
C SER A 233 2.30 1.86 -21.59
N ASP A 234 2.25 0.84 -22.44
CA ASP A 234 3.44 0.45 -23.17
C ASP A 234 3.08 0.25 -24.64
N PRO A 235 3.33 1.24 -25.51
CA PRO A 235 3.06 1.16 -26.94
C PRO A 235 3.98 0.18 -27.67
N ASP A 236 5.06 -0.30 -27.03
CA ASP A 236 6.13 -1.09 -27.67
C ASP A 236 6.11 -2.59 -27.29
N GLN A 237 5.07 -3.07 -26.58
CA GLN A 237 4.96 -4.49 -26.22
C GLN A 237 4.13 -5.31 -27.23
N PRO A 238 4.43 -6.63 -27.40
CA PRO A 238 3.59 -7.54 -28.18
C PRO A 238 2.13 -7.44 -27.73
N GLN A 239 1.16 -7.72 -28.62
CA GLN A 239 -0.27 -7.61 -28.31
C GLN A 239 -0.63 -8.44 -27.06
N ILE A 240 -0.65 -7.80 -25.90
CA ILE A 240 -1.12 -8.38 -24.64
C ILE A 240 -2.63 -8.17 -24.60
N ASP A 241 -3.39 -9.26 -24.67
CA ASP A 241 -4.83 -9.24 -24.46
C ASP A 241 -5.10 -9.33 -22.95
N VAL A 242 -5.66 -8.26 -22.39
CA VAL A 242 -5.97 -8.16 -20.96
C VAL A 242 -7.40 -8.61 -20.74
N LYS A 243 -7.60 -9.78 -20.13
CA LYS A 243 -8.93 -10.34 -19.84
C LYS A 243 -9.55 -9.72 -18.61
N THR A 244 -8.78 -9.66 -17.53
CA THR A 244 -9.22 -9.15 -16.25
C THR A 244 -8.20 -8.17 -15.72
N LYS A 245 -8.66 -7.03 -15.22
CA LYS A 245 -7.80 -6.00 -14.63
C LYS A 245 -8.55 -5.20 -13.58
N GLN A 246 -8.40 -5.61 -12.32
CA GLN A 246 -9.11 -5.01 -11.22
C GLN A 246 -8.19 -4.80 -10.03
N GLN A 247 -8.21 -3.59 -9.48
CA GLN A 247 -7.68 -3.32 -8.16
C GLN A 247 -8.81 -2.80 -7.29
N GLN A 248 -8.95 -3.40 -6.12
CA GLN A 248 -9.97 -3.05 -5.14
C GLN A 248 -9.42 -3.09 -3.73
N GLY A 249 -10.07 -2.42 -2.80
CA GLY A 249 -9.60 -2.46 -1.42
C GLY A 249 -10.52 -1.81 -0.41
N SER A 250 -10.05 -1.81 0.82
CA SER A 250 -10.71 -1.21 1.97
C SER A 250 -9.71 -0.45 2.83
N ILE A 251 -10.13 0.71 3.32
CA ILE A 251 -9.39 1.55 4.26
C ILE A 251 -10.22 1.61 5.53
N PHE A 252 -9.59 1.35 6.66
CA PHE A 252 -10.19 1.37 7.99
C PHE A 252 -9.61 2.54 8.78
N ILE A 253 -10.49 3.29 9.42
CA ILE A 253 -10.13 4.52 10.15
C ILE A 253 -10.32 4.29 11.64
N ASN A 254 -9.32 4.65 12.43
CA ASN A 254 -9.46 4.81 13.87
C ASN A 254 -10.13 6.16 14.12
N VAL A 255 -11.39 6.15 14.57
CA VAL A 255 -12.19 7.37 14.79
C VAL A 255 -11.69 8.18 15.97
N ALA A 256 -11.34 7.50 17.06
CA ALA A 256 -10.95 8.14 18.31
C ALA A 256 -9.66 8.95 18.11
N GLU A 257 -8.71 8.38 17.39
CA GLU A 257 -7.40 8.99 17.15
C GLU A 257 -7.28 9.66 15.78
N ARG A 258 -8.32 9.55 14.94
CA ARG A 258 -8.45 10.14 13.60
C ARG A 258 -7.25 9.86 12.70
N PHE A 259 -7.02 8.59 12.40
CA PHE A 259 -6.03 8.18 11.41
C PHE A 259 -6.41 6.89 10.67
N VAL A 260 -5.76 6.62 9.54
CA VAL A 260 -5.91 5.34 8.82
C VAL A 260 -5.10 4.27 9.55
N GLU A 261 -5.79 3.30 10.14
CA GLU A 261 -5.15 2.21 10.90
C GLU A 261 -4.83 0.99 10.03
N LYS A 262 -5.59 0.79 8.95
CA LYS A 262 -5.42 -0.38 8.09
C LYS A 262 -5.86 -0.12 6.68
N VAL A 263 -5.09 -0.63 5.73
CA VAL A 263 -5.42 -0.67 4.31
C VAL A 263 -5.29 -2.10 3.83
N VAL A 264 -6.28 -2.56 3.09
CA VAL A 264 -6.25 -3.84 2.38
C VAL A 264 -6.46 -3.55 0.90
N VAL A 265 -5.54 -4.01 0.06
CA VAL A 265 -5.59 -3.88 -1.39
C VAL A 265 -5.51 -5.26 -2.00
N LYS A 266 -6.35 -5.52 -3.00
CA LYS A 266 -6.31 -6.72 -3.83
C LYS A 266 -6.18 -6.30 -5.28
N LEU A 267 -5.25 -6.93 -5.97
CA LEU A 267 -5.03 -6.85 -7.40
C LEU A 267 -5.35 -8.20 -8.01
N GLU A 268 -6.12 -8.18 -9.09
CA GLU A 268 -6.34 -9.33 -9.96
C GLU A 268 -6.07 -8.88 -11.39
N LEU A 269 -5.12 -9.57 -12.03
CA LEU A 269 -4.69 -9.31 -13.39
C LEU A 269 -4.60 -10.63 -14.14
N GLU A 270 -5.30 -10.71 -15.27
CA GLU A 270 -5.27 -11.84 -16.19
C GLU A 270 -4.90 -11.32 -17.56
N THR A 271 -3.82 -11.85 -18.12
CA THR A 271 -3.33 -11.49 -19.44
C THR A 271 -3.06 -12.71 -20.29
N VAL A 272 -3.26 -12.54 -21.59
CA VAL A 272 -2.98 -13.53 -22.61
C VAL A 272 -2.03 -12.90 -23.63
N THR A 273 -0.94 -13.58 -23.93
CA THR A 273 -0.02 -13.20 -25.01
C THR A 273 0.13 -14.35 -25.98
N ASN A 274 0.27 -14.02 -27.26
CA ASN A 274 0.65 -14.98 -28.29
C ASN A 274 2.13 -14.80 -28.59
N ASP A 275 2.92 -15.86 -28.41
CA ASP A 275 4.35 -15.89 -28.71
C ASP A 275 4.61 -17.08 -29.63
N ASP A 276 5.13 -16.83 -30.84
CA ASP A 276 5.39 -17.86 -31.87
C ASP A 276 4.25 -18.87 -32.12
N GLY A 277 2.99 -18.41 -32.02
CA GLY A 277 1.79 -19.24 -32.22
C GLY A 277 1.32 -20.00 -30.98
N GLN A 278 2.06 -19.92 -29.87
CA GLN A 278 1.69 -20.45 -28.57
C GLN A 278 0.97 -19.39 -27.74
N GLN A 279 -0.12 -19.79 -27.07
CA GLN A 279 -0.86 -18.93 -26.16
C GLN A 279 -0.30 -19.08 -24.75
N ILE A 280 0.18 -17.97 -24.19
CA ILE A 280 0.68 -17.89 -22.82
C ILE A 280 -0.37 -17.14 -21.99
N HIS A 281 -0.87 -17.80 -20.95
CA HIS A 281 -1.81 -17.24 -19.99
C HIS A 281 -1.05 -16.88 -18.72
N VAL A 282 -1.26 -15.67 -18.21
CA VAL A 282 -0.69 -15.22 -16.95
C VAL A 282 -1.80 -14.75 -16.03
N ASN A 283 -1.94 -15.43 -14.90
CA ASN A 283 -2.80 -15.06 -13.80
C ASN A 283 -1.95 -14.50 -12.67
N HIS A 284 -2.11 -13.21 -12.37
CA HIS A 284 -1.42 -12.54 -11.29
C HIS A 284 -2.44 -12.02 -10.28
N THR A 285 -2.31 -12.49 -9.04
CA THR A 285 -3.03 -11.93 -7.90
C THR A 285 -2.04 -11.39 -6.87
N GLU A 286 -2.37 -10.22 -6.32
CA GLU A 286 -1.58 -9.59 -5.28
C GLU A 286 -2.49 -9.10 -4.16
N SER A 287 -2.13 -9.36 -2.91
CA SER A 287 -2.81 -8.85 -1.74
C SER A 287 -1.83 -8.05 -0.89
N ASN A 288 -2.09 -6.77 -0.72
CA ASN A 288 -1.31 -5.89 0.15
C ASN A 288 -2.13 -5.53 1.39
N VAL A 289 -1.52 -5.68 2.55
CA VAL A 289 -2.08 -5.24 3.83
C VAL A 289 -1.08 -4.30 4.49
N ILE A 290 -1.53 -3.10 4.82
CA ILE A 290 -0.74 -2.11 5.56
C ILE A 290 -1.47 -1.86 6.87
N GLU A 291 -0.80 -2.10 7.98
CA GLU A 291 -1.31 -1.86 9.32
C GLU A 291 -0.47 -0.78 9.98
N LEU A 292 -1.15 0.19 10.59
CA LEU A 292 -0.55 1.31 11.30
C LEU A 292 -1.05 1.25 12.74
N LYS A 293 -0.10 1.18 13.68
CA LYS A 293 -0.38 1.17 15.10
C LYS A 293 0.32 2.35 15.75
N LYS A 294 -0.46 3.27 16.31
CA LYS A 294 0.10 4.35 17.12
C LYS A 294 0.75 3.76 18.38
N LEU A 295 1.99 4.14 18.64
CA LEU A 295 2.74 3.73 19.82
C LEU A 295 2.47 4.75 20.93
N LEU A 296 2.01 4.27 22.09
CA LEU A 296 1.86 5.09 23.28
C LEU A 296 3.25 5.45 23.80
N ARG A 297 3.44 6.71 24.18
CA ARG A 297 4.64 7.18 24.89
C ARG A 297 4.54 6.80 26.37
#